data_AF-A0A821WMI2-F1
#
_entry.id   AF-A0A821WMI2-F1
#
_cell.length_a   1.000
_cell.length_b   1.000
_cell.length_c   1.000
_cell.angle_alpha   90.00
_cell.angle_beta   90.00
_cell.angle_gamma   90.00
#
_symmetry.space_group_name_H-M   'P 1'
#
loop_
_entity.id
_entity.type
_entity.pdbx_description
1 polymer ?
#
loop_
_entity_poly.entity_id
_entity_poly.type
_entity_poly.pdbx_seq_one_letter_code
_entity_poly.pdbx_strand_id
1 'polypeptide(L)'
;MRINTKYRYSYYERERFQNEQDRRQQEEENKRRLAAFIIEEEQRQLAAYRNDSEFIWNRLIPASPSFIAQFRLMALRQVNYDLFEASCTICLEKFNYGEYYAEWPCEARHIFHHNYLVQLFCEHLFIHTAT
;
A
#
# COMPACT_ATOMS: atom_id res chain seq x y z
N MET A 1 -55.73 -35.21 -38.25
CA MET A 1 -54.32 -34.74 -38.34
C MET A 1 -53.66 -34.95 -36.97
N ARG A 2 -52.78 -35.95 -36.82
CA ARG A 2 -52.01 -36.14 -35.59
C ARG A 2 -50.69 -35.39 -35.75
N ILE A 3 -50.55 -34.26 -35.07
CA ILE A 3 -49.29 -33.49 -35.04
C ILE A 3 -48.27 -34.34 -34.28
N ASN A 4 -47.13 -34.61 -34.92
CA ASN A 4 -46.07 -35.48 -34.40
C ASN A 4 -45.36 -34.78 -33.23
N THR A 5 -45.78 -35.09 -32.01
CA THR A 5 -45.32 -34.48 -30.75
C THR A 5 -43.82 -34.63 -30.51
N LYS A 6 -43.17 -35.66 -31.09
CA LYS A 6 -41.71 -35.86 -31.02
C LYS A 6 -40.91 -34.74 -31.69
N TYR A 7 -41.40 -34.20 -32.81
CA TYR A 7 -40.70 -33.12 -33.52
C TYR A 7 -40.79 -31.78 -32.79
N ARG A 8 -41.93 -31.53 -32.12
CA ARG A 8 -42.13 -30.31 -31.33
C ARG A 8 -41.24 -30.30 -30.09
N TYR A 9 -41.03 -31.45 -29.45
CA TYR A 9 -40.16 -31.57 -28.28
C TYR A 9 -38.68 -31.33 -28.62
N SER A 10 -38.18 -31.88 -29.75
CA SER A 10 -36.77 -31.69 -30.16
C SER A 10 -36.41 -30.28 -30.64
N TYR A 11 -37.41 -29.46 -30.99
CA TYR A 11 -37.21 -28.04 -31.30
C TYR A 11 -36.94 -27.23 -30.02
N TYR A 12 -37.81 -27.37 -29.01
CA TYR A 12 -37.67 -26.63 -27.75
C TYR A 12 -36.39 -27.01 -26.98
N GLU A 13 -35.94 -28.26 -27.07
CA GLU A 13 -34.67 -28.68 -26.45
C GLU A 13 -33.45 -28.01 -27.10
N ARG A 14 -33.43 -27.87 -28.42
CA ARG A 14 -32.36 -27.16 -29.15
C ARG A 14 -32.35 -25.67 -28.83
N GLU A 15 -33.53 -25.05 -28.77
CA GLU A 15 -33.66 -23.63 -28.44
C GLU A 15 -33.20 -23.33 -27.00
N ARG A 16 -33.55 -24.17 -26.02
CA ARG A 16 -33.02 -24.04 -24.65
C ARG A 16 -31.50 -24.18 -24.59
N PHE A 17 -30.96 -25.16 -25.32
CA PHE A 17 -29.51 -25.40 -25.33
C PHE A 17 -28.76 -24.19 -25.92
N GLN A 18 -29.28 -23.64 -27.03
CA GLN A 18 -28.70 -22.44 -27.65
C GLN A 18 -28.77 -21.24 -26.70
N ASN A 19 -29.93 -20.97 -26.10
CA ASN A 19 -30.10 -19.86 -25.16
C ASN A 19 -29.17 -19.98 -23.94
N GLU A 20 -28.94 -21.20 -23.45
CA GLU A 20 -28.00 -21.45 -22.35
C GLU A 20 -26.55 -21.24 -22.78
N GLN A 21 -26.17 -21.59 -24.02
CA GLN A 21 -24.84 -21.29 -24.55
C GLN A 21 -24.63 -19.79 -24.72
N ASP A 22 -25.61 -19.08 -25.29
CA ASP A 22 -25.56 -17.64 -25.49
C ASP A 22 -25.47 -16.90 -24.14
N ARG A 23 -26.23 -17.36 -23.14
CA ARG A 23 -26.15 -16.83 -21.76
C ARG A 23 -24.77 -17.00 -21.16
N ARG A 24 -24.15 -18.19 -21.30
CA ARG A 24 -22.79 -18.45 -20.80
C ARG A 24 -21.75 -17.59 -21.49
N GLN A 25 -21.86 -17.42 -22.81
CA GLN A 25 -20.97 -16.54 -23.56
C GLN A 25 -21.10 -15.09 -23.10
N GLN A 26 -22.33 -14.61 -22.90
CA GLN A 26 -22.59 -13.26 -22.38
C GLN A 26 -22.03 -13.07 -20.96
N GLU A 27 -22.20 -14.05 -20.08
CA GLU A 27 -21.64 -14.02 -18.73
C GLU A 27 -20.10 -13.99 -18.76
N GLU A 28 -19.48 -14.77 -19.63
CA GLU A 28 -18.03 -14.79 -19.79
C GLU A 28 -17.50 -13.46 -20.34
N GLU A 29 -18.19 -12.88 -21.32
CA GLU A 29 -17.85 -11.56 -21.86
C GLU A 29 -17.99 -10.47 -20.78
N ASN A 30 -19.07 -10.49 -19.99
CA ASN A 30 -19.26 -9.55 -18.88
C ASN A 30 -18.15 -9.69 -17.83
N LYS A 31 -17.71 -10.91 -17.50
CA LYS A 31 -16.58 -11.15 -16.60
C LYS A 31 -15.28 -10.58 -17.15
N ARG A 32 -15.02 -10.75 -18.46
CA ARG A 32 -13.83 -10.18 -19.11
C ARG A 32 -13.83 -8.65 -19.08
N ARG A 33 -14.98 -8.02 -19.34
CA ARG A 33 -15.14 -6.56 -19.25
C ARG A 33 -14.90 -6.04 -17.83
N LEU A 34 -15.45 -6.70 -16.82
CA LEU A 34 -15.23 -6.32 -15.42
C LEU A 34 -13.76 -6.47 -15.01
N ALA A 35 -13.11 -7.56 -15.41
CA ALA A 35 -11.68 -7.77 -15.12
C ALA A 35 -10.81 -6.67 -15.77
N ALA A 36 -11.09 -6.31 -17.03
CA ALA A 36 -10.37 -5.23 -17.70
C ALA A 36 -10.54 -3.88 -16.98
N PHE A 37 -11.77 -3.56 -16.55
CA PHE A 37 -12.04 -2.34 -15.78
C PHE A 37 -11.27 -2.30 -14.45
N ILE A 38 -11.25 -3.41 -13.71
CA ILE A 38 -10.51 -3.51 -12.44
C ILE A 38 -9.01 -3.26 -12.66
N ILE A 39 -8.42 -3.91 -13.66
CA ILE A 39 -6.99 -3.76 -13.98
C ILE A 39 -6.66 -2.30 -14.34
N GLU A 40 -7.51 -1.65 -15.15
CA GLU A 40 -7.29 -0.26 -15.55
C GLU A 40 -7.39 0.71 -14.36
N GLU A 41 -8.33 0.48 -13.44
CA GLU A 41 -8.47 1.28 -12.23
C GLU A 41 -7.28 1.07 -11.27
N GLU A 42 -6.82 -0.17 -11.08
CA GLU A 42 -5.60 -0.46 -10.31
C GLU A 42 -4.37 0.24 -10.90
N GLN A 43 -4.22 0.22 -12.24
CA GLN A 43 -3.14 0.93 -12.92
C GLN A 43 -3.21 2.45 -12.71
N ARG A 44 -4.41 3.04 -12.76
CA ARG A 44 -4.60 4.47 -12.49
C ARG A 44 -4.24 4.83 -11.04
N GLN A 45 -4.63 4.01 -10.07
CA GLN A 45 -4.25 4.22 -8.66
C GLN A 45 -2.73 4.12 -8.46
N LEU A 46 -2.09 3.11 -9.06
CA LEU A 46 -0.63 2.96 -8.99
C LEU A 46 0.12 4.11 -9.65
N ALA A 47 -0.36 4.62 -10.78
CA ALA A 47 0.22 5.78 -11.45
C ALA A 47 0.09 7.05 -10.61
N ALA A 48 -1.07 7.27 -9.96
CA ALA A 48 -1.27 8.39 -9.04
C ALA A 48 -0.29 8.30 -7.85
N TYR A 49 -0.19 7.12 -7.22
CA TYR A 49 0.75 6.90 -6.11
C TYR A 49 2.22 7.11 -6.53
N ARG A 50 2.62 6.63 -7.71
CA ARG A 50 3.98 6.84 -8.22
C ARG A 50 4.28 8.32 -8.42
N ASN A 51 3.36 9.07 -9.02
CA ASN A 51 3.55 10.51 -9.25
C ASN A 51 3.68 11.28 -7.94
N ASP A 52 2.87 10.96 -6.93
CA ASP A 52 2.97 11.59 -5.60
C ASP A 52 4.29 11.22 -4.91
N SER A 53 4.71 9.96 -5.01
CA SER A 53 5.98 9.48 -4.46
C SER A 53 7.17 10.18 -5.13
N GLU A 54 7.26 10.17 -6.46
CA GLU A 54 8.33 10.86 -7.21
C GLU A 54 8.36 12.37 -6.91
N PHE A 55 7.21 13.00 -6.74
CA PHE A 55 7.13 14.41 -6.33
C PHE A 55 7.72 14.65 -4.93
N ILE A 56 7.46 13.75 -3.97
CA ILE A 56 7.97 13.83 -2.60
C ILE A 56 9.50 13.59 -2.59
N TRP A 57 9.97 12.50 -3.20
CA TRP A 57 11.40 12.13 -3.17
C TRP A 57 12.31 13.16 -3.82
N ASN A 58 11.86 13.79 -4.92
CA ASN A 58 12.66 14.82 -5.62
C ASN A 58 12.80 16.14 -4.84
N ARG A 59 12.05 16.34 -3.75
CA ARG A 59 12.12 17.54 -2.90
C ARG A 59 12.70 17.28 -1.52
N LEU A 60 12.96 16.03 -1.16
CA LEU A 60 13.59 15.70 0.12
C LEU A 60 15.08 15.98 0.04
N ILE A 61 15.50 17.09 0.65
CA ILE A 61 16.91 17.33 0.94
C ILE A 61 17.24 16.43 2.14
N PRO A 62 18.14 15.44 1.99
CA PRO A 62 18.53 14.62 3.13
C PRO A 62 19.11 15.51 4.22
N ALA A 63 18.78 15.19 5.47
CA ALA A 63 19.37 15.89 6.60
C ALA A 63 20.90 15.78 6.54
N SER A 64 21.60 16.87 6.84
CA SER A 64 23.07 16.84 6.80
C SER A 64 23.62 15.85 7.84
N PRO A 65 24.74 15.17 7.57
CA PRO A 65 25.36 14.28 8.56
C PRO A 65 25.64 14.97 9.90
N SER A 66 26.02 16.25 9.88
CA SER A 66 26.23 17.07 11.07
C SER A 66 24.93 17.28 11.85
N PHE A 67 23.82 17.57 11.16
CA PHE A 67 22.51 17.66 11.81
C PHE A 67 22.11 16.32 12.43
N ILE A 68 22.28 15.20 11.72
CA ILE A 68 21.95 13.87 12.23
C ILE A 68 22.79 13.54 13.47
N ALA A 69 24.10 13.82 13.43
CA ALA A 69 24.99 13.60 14.57
C ALA A 69 24.59 14.45 15.78
N GLN A 70 24.28 15.73 15.56
CA GLN A 70 23.81 16.62 16.62
C GLN A 70 22.45 16.17 17.17
N PHE A 71 21.52 15.81 16.29
CA PHE A 71 20.18 15.34 16.65
C PHE A 71 20.24 14.07 17.49
N ARG A 72 21.11 13.11 17.15
CA ARG A 72 21.33 11.89 17.95
C ARG A 72 21.69 12.18 19.40
N LEU A 73 22.44 13.25 19.65
CA LEU A 73 22.87 13.62 20.99
C LEU A 73 21.81 14.46 21.71
N MET A 74 21.19 15.41 21.01
CA MET A 74 20.24 16.35 21.60
C MET A 74 18.84 15.79 21.82
N ALA A 75 18.42 14.84 20.97
CA ALA A 75 17.07 14.29 21.02
C ALA A 75 16.96 13.02 21.87
N LEU A 76 18.06 12.49 22.40
CA LEU A 76 18.05 11.30 23.24
C LEU A 76 17.31 11.57 24.55
N ARG A 77 16.19 10.89 24.75
CA ARG A 77 15.38 10.94 25.96
C ARG A 77 15.05 9.53 26.45
N GLN A 78 14.84 9.39 27.75
CA GLN A 78 14.42 8.13 28.33
C GLN A 78 12.90 8.10 28.47
N VAL A 79 12.29 6.99 28.11
CA VAL A 79 10.85 6.74 28.24
C VAL A 79 10.46 6.80 29.71
N ASN A 80 9.51 7.70 30.02
CA ASN A 80 8.89 7.81 31.35
C ASN A 80 7.52 7.11 31.35
N TYR A 81 6.80 7.17 32.47
CA TYR A 81 5.48 6.56 32.60
C TYR A 81 4.43 7.13 31.62
N ASP A 82 4.57 8.39 31.19
CA ASP A 82 3.62 9.04 30.28
C ASP A 82 3.77 8.55 28.83
N LEU A 83 4.93 7.98 28.48
CA LEU A 83 5.27 7.53 27.13
C LEU A 83 5.21 6.01 26.94
N PHE A 84 4.94 5.25 28.00
CA PHE A 84 4.87 3.78 27.95
C PHE A 84 3.72 3.26 27.06
N GLU A 85 2.66 4.04 26.88
CA GLU A 85 1.55 3.68 25.99
C GLU A 85 1.75 4.13 24.54
N ALA A 86 2.76 4.97 24.29
CA ALA A 86 3.04 5.46 22.96
C ALA A 86 3.79 4.41 22.12
N SER A 87 3.67 4.52 20.80
CA SER A 87 4.35 3.63 19.86
C SER A 87 5.40 4.37 19.05
N CYS A 88 6.48 3.67 18.73
CA CYS A 88 7.48 4.15 17.79
C CYS A 88 6.86 4.27 16.40
N THR A 89 7.05 5.42 15.75
CA THR A 89 6.46 5.68 14.42
C THR A 89 7.13 4.85 13.31
N ILE A 90 8.30 4.22 13.57
CA ILE A 90 9.03 3.41 12.58
C ILE A 90 8.67 1.92 12.69
N CYS A 91 8.87 1.32 13.87
CA CYS A 91 8.62 -0.12 14.05
C CYS A 91 7.19 -0.43 14.51
N LEU A 92 6.40 0.59 14.88
CA LEU A 92 5.02 0.47 15.38
C LEU A 92 4.87 -0.28 16.71
N GLU A 93 5.99 -0.61 17.36
CA GLU A 93 6.01 -1.24 18.68
C GLU A 93 5.88 -0.19 19.80
N LYS A 94 5.31 -0.60 20.94
CA LYS A 94 5.20 0.23 22.13
C LYS A 94 6.57 0.43 22.78
N PHE A 95 6.74 1.57 23.43
CA PHE A 95 7.92 1.83 24.23
C PHE A 95 7.88 1.08 25.56
N ASN A 96 9.02 0.53 25.98
CA ASN A 96 9.20 -0.01 27.33
C ASN A 96 9.80 1.04 28.27
N TYR A 97 9.48 0.92 29.56
CA TYR A 97 10.06 1.80 30.57
C TYR A 97 11.59 1.70 30.58
N GLY A 98 12.26 2.85 30.58
CA GLY A 98 13.71 2.93 30.56
C GLY A 98 14.36 2.82 29.19
N GLU A 99 13.60 2.55 28.12
CA GLU A 99 14.10 2.63 26.74
C GLU A 99 14.45 4.07 26.35
N TYR A 100 15.24 4.20 25.29
CA TYR A 100 15.62 5.49 24.74
C TYR A 100 14.83 5.80 23.47
N TYR A 101 14.28 7.01 23.41
CA TYR A 101 13.56 7.54 22.26
C TYR A 101 14.18 8.86 21.80
N ALA A 102 13.84 9.23 20.57
CA ALA A 102 14.09 10.54 20.00
C ALA A 102 12.78 11.16 19.50
N GLU A 103 12.62 12.46 19.72
CA GLU A 103 11.44 13.23 19.32
C GLU A 103 11.81 14.17 18.16
N TRP A 104 11.17 13.99 17.00
CA TRP A 104 11.36 14.85 15.84
C TRP A 104 10.82 16.26 16.12
N PRO A 105 11.53 17.33 15.72
CA PRO A 105 11.10 18.70 15.97
C PRO A 105 10.07 19.16 14.93
N CYS A 106 9.06 18.33 14.63
CA CYS A 106 7.90 18.72 13.85
C CYS A 106 6.70 19.05 14.75
N GLU A 107 5.71 19.74 14.20
CA GLU A 107 4.47 20.08 14.91
C GLU A 107 3.74 18.86 15.48
N ALA A 108 3.80 17.72 14.77
CA ALA A 108 3.22 16.45 15.20
C ALA A 108 4.03 15.72 16.29
N ARG A 109 5.24 16.20 16.63
CA ARG A 109 6.12 15.65 17.68
C ARG A 109 6.31 14.13 17.58
N HIS A 110 6.60 13.64 16.37
CA HIS A 110 6.80 12.20 16.14
C HIS A 110 7.93 11.65 17.02
N ILE A 111 7.68 10.51 17.64
CA ILE A 111 8.64 9.82 18.49
C ILE A 111 9.06 8.49 17.88
N PHE A 112 10.31 8.12 18.14
CA PHE A 112 10.92 6.91 17.61
C PHE A 112 11.88 6.33 18.63
N HIS A 113 12.06 5.01 18.63
CA HIS A 113 13.22 4.39 19.26
C HIS A 113 14.51 4.98 18.69
N HIS A 114 15.43 5.37 19.57
CA HIS A 114 16.65 6.10 19.19
C HIS A 114 17.46 5.38 18.09
N ASN A 115 17.55 4.05 18.19
CA ASN A 115 18.33 3.22 17.26
C ASN A 115 17.75 3.18 15.83
N TYR A 116 16.42 3.23 15.67
CA TYR A 116 15.79 3.10 14.35
C TYR A 116 15.92 4.37 13.53
N LEU A 117 15.89 5.52 14.20
CA LEU A 117 16.12 6.80 13.54
C LEU A 117 17.55 6.91 12.99
N VAL A 118 18.53 6.41 13.75
CA VAL A 118 19.93 6.30 13.35
C VAL A 118 20.09 5.48 12.07
N GLN A 119 19.41 4.34 12.00
CA GLN A 119 19.46 3.44 10.84
C GLN A 119 18.88 4.10 9.59
N LEU A 120 17.70 4.73 9.68
CA LEU A 120 17.06 5.42 8.55
C LEU A 120 17.96 6.50 7.93
N PHE A 121 18.66 7.28 8.74
CA PHE A 121 19.55 8.31 8.21
C PHE A 121 20.85 7.77 7.60
N CYS A 122 21.38 6.67 8.13
CA CYS A 122 22.64 6.11 7.65
C CYS A 122 22.48 5.33 6.35
N GLU A 123 21.38 4.58 6.16
CA GLU A 123 21.18 3.76 4.95
C GLU A 123 20.98 4.62 3.69
N HIS A 124 20.37 5.80 3.81
CA HIS A 124 20.17 6.71 2.67
C HIS A 124 21.39 7.57 2.32
N LEU A 125 22.36 7.73 3.23
CA LEU A 125 23.59 8.50 2.96
C LEU A 125 24.58 7.75 2.03
N PHE A 126 24.51 6.42 1.95
CA PHE A 126 25.42 5.63 1.11
C PHE A 126 25.01 5.54 -0.36
N ILE A 127 23.75 5.83 -0.70
CA ILE A 127 23.26 5.68 -2.09
C ILE A 127 23.66 6.89 -2.95
N HIS A 128 23.92 8.06 -2.35
CA HIS A 128 24.20 9.30 -3.09
C HIS A 128 25.67 9.70 -3.17
N THR A 129 26.60 8.93 -2.60
CA THR A 129 28.05 9.19 -2.70
C THR A 129 28.76 8.26 -3.69
N ALA A 130 28.02 7.42 -4.41
CA ALA A 130 28.54 6.51 -5.43
C ALA A 130 28.17 6.99 -6.84
N THR A 131 28.58 8.21 -7.19
CA THR A 131 28.68 8.70 -8.58
C THR A 131 29.90 9.60 -8.69
#